data_AF-A0AAW0EZ18-F1
#
_entry.id   AF-A0AAW0EZ18-F1
#
_cell.length_a   1.000
_cell.length_b   1.000
_cell.length_c   1.000
_cell.angle_alpha   90.00
_cell.angle_beta   90.00
_cell.angle_gamma   90.00
#
_symmetry.space_group_name_H-M   'P 1'
#
loop_
_entity.id
_entity.type
_entity.pdbx_description
1 polymer ?
#
loop_
_entity_poly.entity_id
_entity_poly.type
_entity_poly.pdbx_seq_one_letter_code
_entity_poly.pdbx_strand_id
1 'polypeptide(L)'
;MSLLNTSLHTLVVRLQDFSGNVTQQKLHNRVFDAYEAKALVFEAISPAQQRVMKQYGGRIPALHPVGQPSVVDSWSELVELHKPENEYRLQARRARTNGGYAVMSAICCSAGSPFQMDHRLEPADYKLVFKTQADQDARTAFNLTSIDKVPNTIFLDGLMEAPNATALVSYHNVLTPTQVNQLAGTSQFFRGWCKEPADGDRHRQLKESISSLYSKPVHLFLGTNAAPGRELLNHAKSKNIFIYAKKGLSFQYVL
;
A
#
# COMPACT_ATOMS: atom_id res chain seq x y z
N MET A 1 -30.90 14.72 26.21
CA MET A 1 -29.86 14.00 25.45
C MET A 1 -28.83 15.03 24.99
N SER A 2 -27.63 14.98 25.57
CA SER A 2 -26.55 15.96 25.38
C SER A 2 -25.96 15.86 23.97
N LEU A 3 -26.11 16.91 23.18
CA LEU A 3 -25.30 17.13 21.98
C LEU A 3 -23.88 17.43 22.46
N LEU A 4 -23.01 16.42 22.35
CA LEU A 4 -21.61 16.46 22.76
C LEU A 4 -20.88 17.68 22.17
N ASN A 5 -20.64 18.67 23.02
CA ASN A 5 -19.56 19.64 22.92
C ASN A 5 -18.22 18.87 22.88
N THR A 6 -17.83 18.40 21.69
CA THR A 6 -16.45 17.98 21.45
C THR A 6 -15.66 19.26 21.20
N SER A 7 -14.87 19.68 22.20
CA SER A 7 -13.94 20.79 22.02
C SER A 7 -13.03 20.49 20.83
N LEU A 8 -12.98 21.41 19.87
CA LEU A 8 -12.09 21.32 18.71
C LEU A 8 -10.65 21.43 19.21
N HIS A 9 -10.02 20.29 19.48
CA HIS A 9 -8.59 20.22 19.76
C HIS A 9 -7.81 20.47 18.48
N THR A 10 -6.78 21.29 18.60
CA THR A 10 -6.00 21.75 17.44
C THR A 10 -4.51 21.67 17.71
N LEU A 11 -3.75 21.28 16.70
CA LEU A 11 -2.30 21.25 16.72
C LEU A 11 -1.78 22.12 15.59
N VAL A 12 -0.74 22.90 15.87
CA VAL A 12 -0.02 23.65 14.83
C VAL A 12 1.11 22.77 14.33
N VAL A 13 1.05 22.40 13.06
CA VAL A 13 2.07 21.60 12.40
C VAL A 13 2.82 22.44 11.36
N ARG A 14 4.07 22.07 11.10
CA ARG A 14 4.86 22.61 9.99
C ARG A 14 4.66 21.73 8.78
N LEU A 15 3.75 22.10 7.89
CA LEU A 15 3.43 21.34 6.69
C LEU A 15 4.30 21.75 5.51
N GLN A 16 5.02 20.78 4.97
CA GLN A 16 5.78 20.86 3.72
C GLN A 16 4.83 20.63 2.54
N ASP A 17 4.82 21.55 1.59
CA ASP A 17 4.09 21.43 0.32
C ASP A 17 4.88 20.61 -0.73
N PHE A 18 4.30 20.43 -1.92
CA PHE A 18 4.94 19.69 -3.02
C PHE A 18 6.20 20.38 -3.56
N SER A 19 6.33 21.70 -3.38
CA SER A 19 7.50 22.50 -3.76
C SER A 19 8.60 22.48 -2.69
N GLY A 20 8.34 21.85 -1.54
CA GLY A 20 9.25 21.78 -0.40
C GLY A 20 9.15 22.98 0.55
N ASN A 21 8.24 23.93 0.32
CA ASN A 21 8.05 25.07 1.22
C ASN A 21 7.32 24.61 2.49
N VAL A 22 7.75 25.13 3.63
CA VAL A 22 7.19 24.76 4.94
C VAL A 22 6.32 25.89 5.45
N THR A 23 5.06 25.59 5.72
CA THR A 23 4.05 26.53 6.23
C THR A 23 3.50 26.05 7.57
N GLN A 24 3.16 26.97 8.47
CA GLN A 24 2.44 26.59 9.68
C GLN A 24 0.95 26.40 9.36
N GLN A 25 0.40 25.25 9.74
CA GLN A 25 -1.01 24.94 9.55
C GLN A 25 -1.63 24.44 10.85
N LYS A 26 -2.86 24.87 11.09
CA LYS A 26 -3.65 24.44 12.24
C LYS A 26 -4.50 23.24 11.84
N LEU A 27 -4.17 22.06 12.35
CA LEU A 27 -4.93 20.84 12.12
C LEU A 27 -5.95 20.62 13.23
N HIS A 28 -7.07 19.99 12.86
CA HIS A 28 -8.15 19.61 13.77
C HIS A 28 -8.28 18.08 13.80
N ASN A 29 -8.91 17.55 14.86
CA ASN A 29 -9.08 16.11 15.05
C ASN A 29 -9.78 15.34 13.91
N ARG A 30 -10.62 16.01 13.11
CA ARG A 30 -11.31 15.40 11.95
C ARG A 30 -10.52 15.43 10.64
N VAL A 31 -9.28 15.92 10.65
CA VAL A 31 -8.53 16.13 9.41
C VAL A 31 -8.18 14.81 8.69
N PHE A 32 -8.00 13.72 9.44
CA PHE A 32 -7.62 12.43 8.89
C PHE A 32 -8.74 11.80 8.03
N ASP A 33 -10.01 11.99 8.40
CA ASP A 33 -11.15 11.58 7.57
C ASP A 33 -11.11 12.29 6.20
N ALA A 34 -10.75 13.57 6.19
CA ALA A 34 -10.64 14.36 4.97
C ALA A 34 -9.42 13.96 4.13
N TYR A 35 -8.29 13.61 4.75
CA TYR A 35 -7.12 13.09 4.06
C TYR A 35 -7.40 11.73 3.43
N GLU A 36 -8.05 10.82 4.17
CA GLU A 36 -8.45 9.52 3.66
C GLU A 36 -9.40 9.65 2.46
N ALA A 37 -10.42 10.50 2.55
CA ALA A 37 -11.37 10.76 1.46
C ALA A 37 -10.69 11.34 0.21
N LYS A 38 -9.59 12.08 0.38
CA LYS A 38 -8.78 12.63 -0.73
C LYS A 38 -7.64 11.70 -1.18
N ALA A 39 -7.58 10.48 -0.66
CA ALA A 39 -6.48 9.54 -0.89
C ALA A 39 -5.10 10.15 -0.63
N LEU A 40 -4.98 10.92 0.45
CA LEU A 40 -3.74 11.51 0.92
C LEU A 40 -3.19 10.72 2.11
N VAL A 41 -1.86 10.65 2.18
CA VAL A 41 -1.14 10.13 3.34
C VAL A 41 -0.44 11.30 4.04
N PHE A 42 -0.51 11.30 5.37
CA PHE A 42 0.14 12.29 6.22
C PHE A 42 1.35 11.66 6.89
N GLU A 43 2.53 12.23 6.67
CA GLU A 43 3.78 11.68 7.18
C GLU A 43 4.46 12.68 8.12
N ALA A 44 5.00 12.17 9.22
CA ALA A 44 5.83 12.90 10.17
C ALA A 44 7.32 12.70 9.83
N ILE A 45 8.05 13.81 9.79
CA ILE A 45 9.48 13.88 9.47
C ILE A 45 10.21 14.47 10.67
N SER A 46 10.92 13.61 11.40
CA SER A 46 11.73 14.02 12.54
C SER A 46 12.91 14.92 12.12
N PRO A 47 13.50 15.71 13.03
CA PRO A 47 14.66 16.54 12.72
C PRO A 47 15.86 15.75 12.18
N ALA A 48 16.05 14.51 12.64
CA ALA A 48 17.10 13.64 12.13
C ALA A 48 16.83 13.24 10.67
N GLN A 49 15.59 12.90 10.35
CA GLN A 49 15.15 12.60 8.98
C GLN A 49 15.27 13.83 8.07
N GLN A 50 14.88 15.01 8.55
CA GLN A 50 15.02 16.27 7.80
C GLN A 50 16.48 16.53 7.40
N ARG A 51 17.44 16.31 8.31
CA ARG A 51 18.88 16.49 8.00
C ARG A 51 19.34 15.56 6.89
N VAL A 52 18.95 14.29 6.95
CA VAL A 52 19.29 13.29 5.93
C VAL A 52 18.62 13.64 4.61
N MET A 53 17.33 14.00 4.60
CA MET A 53 16.64 14.42 3.39
C MET A 53 17.32 15.63 2.73
N LYS A 54 17.78 16.63 3.50
CA LYS A 54 18.54 17.77 2.96
C LYS A 54 19.84 17.34 2.28
N GLN A 55 20.53 16.32 2.80
CA GLN A 55 21.76 15.79 2.23
C GLN A 55 21.51 14.96 0.96
N TYR A 56 20.39 14.25 0.88
CA TYR A 56 20.09 13.28 -0.18
C TYR A 56 18.93 13.75 -1.09
N GLY A 57 18.89 15.03 -1.43
CA GLY A 57 17.99 15.56 -2.46
C GLY A 57 16.50 15.41 -2.13
N GLY A 58 16.13 15.56 -0.85
CA GLY A 58 14.75 15.46 -0.37
C GLY A 58 14.26 14.04 -0.09
N ARG A 59 15.11 13.03 -0.20
CA ARG A 59 14.76 11.62 0.06
C ARG A 59 15.69 11.03 1.12
N ILE A 60 15.22 10.01 1.83
CA ILE A 60 16.08 9.22 2.73
C ILE A 60 16.49 7.96 1.97
N PRO A 61 17.80 7.69 1.77
CA PRO A 61 18.24 6.47 1.11
C PRO A 61 17.64 5.22 1.75
N ALA A 62 17.41 4.18 0.93
CA ALA A 62 17.00 2.88 1.44
C ALA A 62 18.01 2.39 2.50
N LEU A 63 17.51 1.71 3.55
CA LEU A 63 18.30 1.22 4.68
C LEU A 63 19.06 2.26 5.53
N HIS A 64 18.87 3.56 5.31
CA HIS A 64 19.52 4.56 6.16
C HIS A 64 19.07 4.39 7.63
N PRO A 65 19.97 4.43 8.63
CA PRO A 65 19.65 4.11 10.03
C PRO A 65 18.62 5.03 10.67
N VAL A 66 18.41 6.22 10.11
CA VAL A 66 17.39 7.18 10.58
C VAL A 66 15.95 6.74 10.27
N GLY A 67 15.78 5.75 9.39
CA GLY A 67 14.47 5.27 8.95
C GLY A 67 13.72 6.24 8.05
N GLN A 68 12.63 5.76 7.44
CA GLN A 68 11.75 6.59 6.62
C GLN A 68 10.77 7.41 7.46
N PRO A 69 10.19 8.50 6.89
CA PRO A 69 9.11 9.23 7.52
C PRO A 69 7.98 8.29 7.96
N SER A 70 7.45 8.55 9.15
CA SER A 70 6.40 7.72 9.74
C SER A 70 5.05 8.16 9.21
N VAL A 71 4.24 7.22 8.76
CA VAL A 71 2.83 7.49 8.45
C VAL A 71 2.10 7.75 9.75
N VAL A 72 1.28 8.79 9.76
CA VAL A 72 0.39 9.13 10.87
C VAL A 72 -1.03 8.89 10.40
N ASP A 73 -1.72 7.94 11.03
CA ASP A 73 -3.02 7.44 10.58
C ASP A 73 -4.19 7.98 11.40
N SER A 74 -3.92 8.65 12.52
CA SER A 74 -4.96 9.15 13.41
C SER A 74 -4.57 10.41 14.18
N TRP A 75 -5.57 11.10 14.71
CA TRP A 75 -5.35 12.24 15.59
C TRP A 75 -4.58 11.87 16.86
N SER A 76 -4.90 10.73 17.48
CA SER A 76 -4.22 10.26 18.68
C SER A 76 -2.73 10.01 18.42
N GLU A 77 -2.41 9.38 17.29
CA GLU A 77 -1.03 9.14 16.88
C GLU A 77 -0.30 10.46 16.54
N LEU A 78 -0.99 11.43 15.93
CA LEU A 78 -0.43 12.76 15.71
C LEU A 78 -0.06 13.43 17.04
N VAL A 79 -0.96 13.40 18.02
CA VAL A 79 -0.73 13.99 19.35
C VAL A 79 0.47 13.34 20.04
N GLU A 80 0.61 12.02 19.93
CA GLU A 80 1.74 11.28 20.53
C GLU A 80 3.07 11.57 19.83
N LEU A 81 3.08 11.61 18.50
CA LEU A 81 4.30 11.82 17.72
C LEU A 81 4.73 13.27 17.61
N HIS A 82 3.82 14.22 17.88
CA HIS A 82 4.07 15.63 17.62
C HIS A 82 5.19 16.20 18.48
N LYS A 83 6.11 16.89 17.80
CA LYS A 83 7.15 17.72 18.39
C LYS A 83 7.21 19.04 17.63
N PRO A 84 7.52 20.17 18.28
CA PRO A 84 7.60 21.48 17.61
C PRO A 84 8.57 21.51 16.43
N GLU A 85 9.61 20.66 16.46
CA GLU A 85 10.65 20.59 15.43
C GLU A 85 10.31 19.62 14.29
N ASN A 86 9.23 18.83 14.41
CA ASN A 86 8.80 17.95 13.34
C ASN A 86 8.27 18.76 12.15
N GLU A 87 8.63 18.30 10.96
CA GLU A 87 7.98 18.71 9.73
C GLU A 87 7.03 17.59 9.31
N TYR A 88 5.99 17.96 8.60
CA TYR A 88 4.97 17.05 8.13
C TYR A 88 4.80 17.23 6.64
N ARG A 89 4.34 16.20 5.94
CA ARG A 89 4.01 16.32 4.52
C ARG A 89 2.74 15.57 4.19
N LEU A 90 2.01 16.09 3.21
CA LEU A 90 0.91 15.38 2.57
C LEU A 90 1.38 14.88 1.21
N GLN A 91 1.14 13.60 0.95
CA GLN A 91 1.44 13.00 -0.34
C GLN A 91 0.23 12.27 -0.90
N ALA A 92 0.17 12.14 -2.22
CA ALA A 92 -0.79 11.23 -2.84
C ALA A 92 -0.48 9.79 -2.40
N ARG A 93 -1.48 9.13 -1.83
CA ARG A 93 -1.34 7.79 -1.26
C ARG A 93 -1.05 6.75 -2.34
N ARG A 94 -1.75 6.82 -3.49
CA ARG A 94 -1.67 5.80 -4.58
C ARG A 94 -1.68 4.37 -4.01
N ALA A 95 -2.54 4.16 -3.02
CA ALA A 95 -2.77 2.92 -2.31
C ALA A 95 -4.22 2.93 -1.84
N ARG A 96 -4.82 1.76 -1.71
CA ARG A 96 -6.20 1.64 -1.21
C ARG A 96 -6.32 2.05 0.25
N THR A 97 -5.30 1.75 1.05
CA THR A 97 -5.27 1.97 2.50
C THR A 97 -3.91 2.49 2.94
N ASN A 98 -3.83 3.14 4.11
CA ASN A 98 -2.55 3.58 4.67
C ASN A 98 -1.65 2.39 5.05
N GLY A 99 -2.24 1.26 5.45
CA GLY A 99 -1.50 0.00 5.62
C GLY A 99 -0.84 -0.49 4.34
N GLY A 100 -1.56 -0.46 3.21
CA GLY A 100 -0.99 -0.76 1.89
C GLY A 100 0.15 0.19 1.51
N TYR A 101 -0.02 1.48 1.78
CA TYR A 101 1.03 2.49 1.57
C TYR A 101 2.28 2.21 2.42
N ALA A 102 2.11 1.93 3.71
CA ALA A 102 3.21 1.66 4.63
C ALA A 102 3.99 0.39 4.23
N VAL A 103 3.30 -0.63 3.73
CA VAL A 103 3.92 -1.85 3.18
C VAL A 103 4.73 -1.53 1.92
N MET A 104 4.19 -0.74 0.98
CA MET A 104 4.94 -0.27 -0.18
C MET A 104 6.19 0.51 0.21
N SER A 105 6.09 1.37 1.24
CA SER A 105 7.23 2.13 1.77
C SER A 105 8.32 1.19 2.30
N ALA A 106 7.92 0.19 3.09
CA ALA A 106 8.83 -0.82 3.61
C ALA A 106 9.50 -1.65 2.50
N ILE A 107 8.76 -2.03 1.45
CA ILE A 107 9.31 -2.71 0.28
C ILE A 107 10.36 -1.82 -0.40
N CYS A 108 10.07 -0.55 -0.65
CA CYS A 108 11.01 0.38 -1.29
C CYS A 108 12.29 0.60 -0.47
N CYS A 109 12.21 0.42 0.85
CA CYS A 109 13.33 0.66 1.75
C CYS A 109 14.11 -0.59 2.12
N SER A 110 13.66 -1.75 1.64
CA SER A 110 14.31 -3.03 1.87
C SER A 110 15.55 -3.20 1.01
N ALA A 111 16.52 -3.96 1.53
CA ALA A 111 17.79 -4.18 0.85
C ALA A 111 17.59 -4.84 -0.52
N GLY A 112 18.22 -4.27 -1.55
CA GLY A 112 18.14 -4.80 -2.92
C GLY A 112 16.77 -4.65 -3.59
N SER A 113 15.85 -3.86 -3.01
CA SER A 113 14.56 -3.61 -3.63
C SER A 113 14.71 -2.81 -4.93
N PRO A 114 14.12 -3.27 -6.06
CA PRO A 114 14.10 -2.50 -7.31
C PRO A 114 13.01 -1.40 -7.29
N PHE A 115 12.20 -1.34 -6.23
CA PHE A 115 11.05 -0.47 -6.15
C PHE A 115 11.37 0.85 -5.45
N GLN A 116 10.78 1.92 -5.95
CA GLN A 116 10.79 3.24 -5.36
C GLN A 116 9.36 3.75 -5.24
N MET A 117 9.13 4.70 -4.35
CA MET A 117 7.79 5.23 -4.08
C MET A 117 7.18 5.99 -5.27
N ASP A 118 7.97 6.45 -6.23
CA ASP A 118 7.49 7.01 -7.50
C ASP A 118 7.01 5.94 -8.50
N HIS A 119 7.38 4.67 -8.32
CA HIS A 119 6.88 3.55 -9.11
C HIS A 119 5.42 3.15 -8.76
N ARG A 120 4.80 3.78 -7.76
CA ARG A 120 3.42 3.48 -7.34
C ARG A 120 2.40 3.86 -8.41
N LEU A 121 1.50 2.92 -8.68
CA LEU A 121 0.35 3.07 -9.57
C LEU A 121 -0.94 3.25 -8.77
N GLU A 122 -1.99 3.79 -9.40
CA GLU A 122 -3.29 3.96 -8.77
C GLU A 122 -4.05 2.62 -8.75
N PRO A 123 -4.29 1.98 -7.57
CA PRO A 123 -4.90 0.65 -7.55
C PRO A 123 -6.33 0.59 -8.08
N ALA A 124 -7.05 1.72 -8.06
CA ALA A 124 -8.41 1.79 -8.58
C ALA A 124 -8.48 1.45 -10.09
N ASP A 125 -7.42 1.77 -10.84
CA ASP A 125 -7.33 1.51 -12.29
C ASP A 125 -7.18 0.01 -12.61
N TYR A 126 -6.78 -0.79 -11.62
CA TYR A 126 -6.54 -2.23 -11.73
C TYR A 126 -7.63 -3.08 -11.07
N LYS A 127 -8.72 -2.45 -10.63
CA LYS A 127 -9.83 -3.13 -9.95
C LYS A 127 -10.67 -3.94 -10.94
N LEU A 128 -10.70 -5.26 -10.75
CA LEU A 128 -11.61 -6.15 -11.46
C LEU A 128 -12.79 -6.53 -10.57
N VAL A 129 -14.00 -6.21 -11.02
CA VAL A 129 -15.25 -6.66 -10.39
C VAL A 129 -15.93 -7.61 -11.37
N PHE A 130 -16.13 -8.87 -10.99
CA PHE A 130 -16.78 -9.86 -11.83
C PHE A 130 -18.29 -9.58 -11.86
N LYS A 131 -18.74 -8.65 -12.70
CA LYS A 131 -20.16 -8.26 -12.79
C LYS A 131 -20.88 -8.95 -13.93
N THR A 132 -20.19 -9.17 -15.05
CA THR A 132 -20.79 -9.80 -16.22
C THR A 132 -20.87 -11.31 -16.03
N GLN A 133 -21.77 -11.98 -16.76
CA GLN A 133 -21.84 -13.44 -16.73
C GLN A 133 -20.53 -14.06 -17.22
N ALA A 134 -19.93 -13.51 -18.29
CA ALA A 134 -18.65 -13.97 -18.83
C ALA A 134 -17.52 -13.89 -17.78
N ASP A 135 -17.46 -12.80 -17.01
CA ASP A 135 -16.51 -12.66 -15.90
C ASP A 135 -16.74 -13.72 -14.81
N GLN A 136 -18.00 -13.93 -14.42
CA GLN A 136 -18.37 -14.93 -13.42
C GLN A 136 -18.05 -16.35 -13.89
N ASP A 137 -18.26 -16.65 -15.17
CA ASP A 137 -17.94 -17.94 -15.77
C ASP A 137 -16.43 -18.16 -15.80
N ALA A 138 -15.65 -17.16 -16.23
CA ALA A 138 -14.18 -17.22 -16.23
C ALA A 138 -13.63 -17.43 -14.81
N ARG A 139 -14.17 -16.70 -13.83
CA ARG A 139 -13.83 -16.86 -12.41
C ARG A 139 -14.19 -18.27 -11.92
N THR A 140 -15.38 -18.75 -12.24
CA THR A 140 -15.88 -20.05 -11.78
C THR A 140 -15.04 -21.18 -12.38
N ALA A 141 -14.77 -21.13 -13.67
CA ALA A 141 -13.89 -22.09 -14.35
C ALA A 141 -12.51 -22.15 -13.70
N PHE A 142 -11.88 -20.99 -13.45
CA PHE A 142 -10.59 -20.93 -12.74
C PHE A 142 -10.69 -21.49 -11.32
N ASN A 143 -11.73 -21.12 -10.57
CA ASN A 143 -11.95 -21.59 -9.21
C ASN A 143 -12.35 -23.07 -9.13
N LEU A 144 -12.75 -23.72 -10.22
CA LEU A 144 -13.00 -25.17 -10.22
C LEU A 144 -11.68 -25.96 -10.30
N THR A 145 -10.68 -25.45 -11.02
CA THR A 145 -9.43 -26.16 -11.29
C THR A 145 -8.26 -25.73 -10.40
N SER A 146 -8.25 -24.48 -9.93
CA SER A 146 -7.16 -23.93 -9.11
C SER A 146 -7.36 -24.22 -7.62
N ILE A 147 -6.30 -24.56 -6.89
CA ILE A 147 -6.31 -24.60 -5.42
C ILE A 147 -6.42 -23.17 -4.85
N ASP A 148 -5.80 -22.22 -5.53
CA ASP A 148 -5.72 -20.81 -5.14
C ASP A 148 -6.91 -20.03 -5.70
N LYS A 149 -7.98 -19.94 -4.92
CA LYS A 149 -9.23 -19.33 -5.36
C LYS A 149 -9.15 -17.80 -5.41
N VAL A 150 -9.83 -17.21 -6.40
CA VAL A 150 -10.02 -15.75 -6.50
C VAL A 150 -11.38 -15.29 -5.92
N PRO A 151 -11.41 -14.14 -5.23
CA PRO A 151 -12.64 -13.54 -4.70
C PRO A 151 -13.55 -12.97 -5.80
N ASN A 152 -14.76 -12.52 -5.43
CA ASN A 152 -15.71 -11.87 -6.36
C ASN A 152 -15.27 -10.47 -6.81
N THR A 153 -14.21 -9.92 -6.23
CA THR A 153 -13.61 -8.64 -6.62
C THR A 153 -12.13 -8.71 -6.32
N ILE A 154 -11.32 -8.47 -7.34
CA ILE A 154 -9.87 -8.32 -7.16
C ILE A 154 -9.59 -6.83 -7.02
N PHE A 155 -9.14 -6.44 -5.83
CA PHE A 155 -8.77 -5.06 -5.54
C PHE A 155 -7.56 -5.06 -4.61
N LEU A 156 -6.38 -4.89 -5.19
CA LEU A 156 -5.11 -4.84 -4.49
C LEU A 156 -5.00 -3.56 -3.66
N ASP A 157 -4.24 -3.61 -2.56
CA ASP A 157 -4.00 -2.45 -1.72
C ASP A 157 -2.92 -1.52 -2.30
N GLY A 158 -2.03 -2.06 -3.13
CA GLY A 158 -0.98 -1.29 -3.81
C GLY A 158 -0.42 -2.03 -5.02
N LEU A 159 0.08 -1.27 -5.99
CA LEU A 159 0.82 -1.77 -7.14
C LEU A 159 2.03 -0.88 -7.38
N MET A 160 3.16 -1.47 -7.75
CA MET A 160 4.35 -0.72 -8.19
C MET A 160 4.90 -1.32 -9.46
N GLU A 161 5.29 -0.46 -10.41
CA GLU A 161 5.92 -0.84 -11.66
C GLU A 161 7.29 -0.17 -11.77
N ALA A 162 8.34 -0.95 -11.51
CA ALA A 162 9.71 -0.55 -11.75
C ALA A 162 10.12 -0.86 -13.20
N PRO A 163 11.28 -0.37 -13.68
CA PRO A 163 11.77 -0.70 -15.01
C PRO A 163 11.91 -2.21 -15.27
N ASN A 164 12.31 -2.98 -14.26
CA ASN A 164 12.66 -4.41 -14.38
C ASN A 164 11.77 -5.35 -13.55
N ALA A 165 10.79 -4.85 -12.81
CA ALA A 165 9.97 -5.67 -11.91
C ALA A 165 8.62 -5.00 -11.61
N THR A 166 7.65 -5.81 -11.21
CA THR A 166 6.32 -5.38 -10.76
C THR A 166 6.06 -5.92 -9.36
N ALA A 167 5.39 -5.14 -8.52
CA ALA A 167 4.93 -5.55 -7.20
C ALA A 167 3.41 -5.51 -7.12
N LEU A 168 2.79 -6.60 -6.65
CA LEU A 168 1.39 -6.62 -6.24
C LEU A 168 1.33 -6.70 -4.71
N VAL A 169 0.62 -5.77 -4.09
CA VAL A 169 0.57 -5.61 -2.64
C VAL A 169 -0.86 -5.75 -2.15
N SER A 170 -1.08 -6.63 -1.18
CA SER A 170 -2.31 -6.70 -0.40
C SER A 170 -1.99 -6.53 1.09
N TYR A 171 -2.89 -5.88 1.82
CA TYR A 171 -2.70 -5.60 3.25
C TYR A 171 -3.92 -6.07 4.04
N HIS A 172 -3.66 -6.77 5.14
CA HIS A 172 -4.70 -7.28 6.03
C HIS A 172 -4.25 -7.19 7.48
N ASN A 173 -5.12 -6.66 8.36
CA ASN A 173 -4.80 -6.53 9.79
C ASN A 173 -4.29 -7.84 10.41
N VAL A 174 -4.87 -8.98 10.02
CA VAL A 174 -4.43 -10.33 10.39
C VAL A 174 -4.44 -11.19 9.14
N LEU A 175 -3.39 -11.98 8.93
CA LEU A 175 -3.31 -12.93 7.82
C LEU A 175 -3.79 -14.32 8.23
N THR A 176 -4.49 -14.97 7.30
CA THR A 176 -4.80 -16.39 7.32
C THR A 176 -4.35 -17.01 5.98
N PRO A 177 -4.35 -18.35 5.85
CA PRO A 177 -4.01 -19.00 4.58
C PRO A 177 -4.88 -18.52 3.40
N THR A 178 -6.10 -18.04 3.68
CA THR A 178 -7.00 -17.51 2.65
C THR A 178 -6.40 -16.33 1.91
N GLN A 179 -5.79 -15.36 2.60
CA GLN A 179 -5.20 -14.18 1.93
C GLN A 179 -3.97 -14.55 1.09
N VAL A 180 -3.18 -15.51 1.56
CA VAL A 180 -2.05 -16.07 0.80
C VAL A 180 -2.55 -16.71 -0.50
N ASN A 181 -3.56 -17.57 -0.41
CA ASN A 181 -4.15 -18.23 -1.56
C ASN A 181 -4.82 -17.24 -2.52
N GLN A 182 -5.50 -16.22 -1.99
CA GLN A 182 -6.15 -15.20 -2.80
C GLN A 182 -5.14 -14.37 -3.61
N LEU A 183 -4.01 -13.99 -3.03
CA LEU A 183 -2.98 -13.23 -3.76
C LEU A 183 -2.29 -14.11 -4.82
N ALA A 184 -1.94 -15.35 -4.47
CA ALA A 184 -1.40 -16.32 -5.42
C ALA A 184 -2.36 -16.59 -6.58
N GLY A 185 -3.63 -16.85 -6.26
CA GLY A 185 -4.71 -17.12 -7.21
C GLY A 185 -4.99 -15.92 -8.10
N THR A 186 -4.99 -14.71 -7.54
CA THR A 186 -5.10 -13.46 -8.30
C THR A 186 -4.00 -13.37 -9.35
N SER A 187 -2.76 -13.67 -8.97
CA SER A 187 -1.62 -13.62 -9.89
C SER A 187 -1.74 -14.64 -11.02
N GLN A 188 -2.11 -15.87 -10.70
CA GLN A 188 -2.33 -16.94 -11.68
C GLN A 188 -3.51 -16.62 -12.60
N PHE A 189 -4.62 -16.13 -12.03
CA PHE A 189 -5.82 -15.76 -12.77
C PHE A 189 -5.52 -14.69 -13.81
N PHE A 190 -4.84 -13.59 -13.42
CA PHE A 190 -4.51 -12.52 -14.35
C PHE A 190 -3.62 -12.97 -15.51
N ARG A 191 -2.66 -13.88 -15.28
CA ARG A 191 -1.82 -14.46 -16.35
C ARG A 191 -2.63 -15.20 -17.43
N GLY A 192 -3.73 -15.84 -17.03
CA GLY A 192 -4.65 -16.51 -17.97
C GLY A 192 -5.63 -15.52 -18.58
N TRP A 193 -6.33 -14.77 -17.74
CA TRP A 193 -7.43 -13.89 -18.12
C TRP A 193 -7.03 -12.79 -19.12
N CYS A 194 -5.80 -12.27 -19.04
CA CYS A 194 -5.27 -11.30 -20.00
C CYS A 194 -5.08 -11.86 -21.42
N LYS A 195 -5.03 -13.18 -21.60
CA LYS A 195 -4.90 -13.81 -22.93
C LYS A 195 -6.26 -13.98 -23.63
N GLU A 196 -7.34 -13.99 -22.86
CA GLU A 196 -8.69 -14.12 -23.39
C GLU A 196 -9.12 -12.82 -24.10
N PRO A 197 -10.03 -12.89 -25.08
CA PRO A 197 -10.61 -11.70 -25.71
C PRO A 197 -11.20 -10.74 -24.67
N ALA A 198 -11.09 -9.44 -24.93
CA ALA A 198 -11.71 -8.43 -24.09
C ALA A 198 -13.21 -8.30 -24.39
N ASP A 199 -14.01 -8.12 -23.35
CA ASP A 199 -15.44 -7.82 -23.48
C ASP A 199 -15.69 -6.34 -23.15
N GLY A 200 -15.65 -5.51 -24.20
CA GLY A 200 -15.81 -4.06 -24.10
C GLY A 200 -14.53 -3.28 -23.74
N ASP A 201 -14.63 -1.96 -23.86
CA ASP A 201 -13.48 -1.05 -23.76
C ASP A 201 -12.80 -1.05 -22.39
N ARG A 202 -13.60 -1.10 -21.32
CA ARG A 202 -13.07 -1.13 -19.95
C ARG A 202 -12.26 -2.40 -19.69
N HIS A 203 -12.74 -3.56 -20.14
CA HIS A 203 -11.99 -4.81 -20.00
C HIS A 203 -10.74 -4.79 -20.85
N ARG A 204 -10.80 -4.25 -22.07
CA ARG A 204 -9.62 -4.10 -22.92
C ARG A 204 -8.53 -3.28 -22.22
N GLN A 205 -8.87 -2.09 -21.72
CA GLN A 205 -7.93 -1.23 -21.00
C GLN A 205 -7.37 -1.93 -19.75
N LEU A 206 -8.22 -2.59 -18.96
CA LEU A 206 -7.77 -3.31 -17.77
C LEU A 206 -6.83 -4.47 -18.13
N LYS A 207 -7.15 -5.24 -19.18
CA LYS A 207 -6.31 -6.32 -19.68
C LYS A 207 -4.98 -5.81 -20.21
N GLU A 208 -4.95 -4.69 -20.92
CA GLU A 208 -3.73 -4.05 -21.41
C GLU A 208 -2.83 -3.61 -20.25
N SER A 209 -3.40 -2.87 -19.28
CA SER A 209 -2.67 -2.42 -18.09
C SER A 209 -2.11 -3.59 -17.29
N ILE A 210 -2.92 -4.63 -17.03
CA ILE A 210 -2.44 -5.82 -16.34
C ILE A 210 -1.41 -6.57 -17.19
N SER A 211 -1.60 -6.70 -18.51
CA SER A 211 -0.59 -7.35 -19.38
C SER A 211 0.75 -6.64 -19.31
N SER A 212 0.77 -5.30 -19.25
CA SER A 212 1.99 -4.51 -19.05
C SER A 212 2.70 -4.89 -17.75
N LEU A 213 1.95 -4.99 -16.64
CA LEU A 213 2.49 -5.41 -15.35
C LEU A 213 3.15 -6.79 -15.39
N TYR A 214 2.57 -7.73 -16.14
CA TYR A 214 3.02 -9.12 -16.23
C TYR A 214 4.05 -9.36 -17.34
N SER A 215 4.40 -8.34 -18.13
CA SER A 215 5.53 -8.38 -19.05
C SER A 215 6.89 -8.43 -18.32
N LYS A 216 6.89 -8.12 -17.02
CA LYS A 216 8.06 -8.12 -16.12
C LYS A 216 7.91 -9.21 -15.04
N PRO A 217 9.00 -9.58 -14.35
CA PRO A 217 8.92 -10.36 -13.12
C PRO A 217 7.94 -9.73 -12.11
N VAL A 218 6.98 -10.53 -11.63
CA VAL A 218 5.96 -10.08 -10.68
C VAL A 218 6.27 -10.63 -9.29
N HIS A 219 6.44 -9.74 -8.33
CA HIS A 219 6.64 -10.03 -6.92
C HIS A 219 5.33 -9.83 -6.15
N LEU A 220 5.02 -10.76 -5.27
CA LEU A 220 3.79 -10.76 -4.48
C LEU A 220 4.12 -10.42 -3.03
N PHE A 221 3.45 -9.41 -2.49
CA PHE A 221 3.69 -8.92 -1.12
C PHE A 221 2.40 -8.92 -0.31
N LEU A 222 2.49 -9.39 0.93
CA LEU A 222 1.42 -9.32 1.91
C LEU A 222 1.84 -8.51 3.13
N GLY A 223 1.07 -7.50 3.47
CA GLY A 223 1.23 -6.71 4.69
C GLY A 223 0.29 -7.15 5.80
N THR A 224 0.75 -7.09 7.05
CA THR A 224 -0.09 -7.35 8.21
C THR A 224 0.33 -6.65 9.49
N ASN A 225 -0.63 -6.39 10.39
CA ASN A 225 -0.32 -5.79 11.70
C ASN A 225 0.13 -6.81 12.73
N ALA A 226 -0.24 -8.08 12.56
CA ALA A 226 0.10 -9.16 13.48
C ALA A 226 1.27 -9.99 12.96
N ALA A 227 2.20 -10.39 13.82
CA ALA A 227 3.26 -11.31 13.44
C ALA A 227 2.66 -12.67 13.05
N PRO A 228 2.83 -13.15 11.80
CA PRO A 228 2.30 -14.43 11.37
C PRO A 228 3.06 -15.60 12.02
N GLY A 229 2.38 -16.73 12.21
CA GLY A 229 3.01 -17.97 12.67
C GLY A 229 3.87 -18.62 11.58
N ARG A 230 4.81 -19.49 11.99
CA ARG A 230 5.76 -20.17 11.11
C ARG A 230 5.11 -21.00 10.00
N GLU A 231 3.99 -21.66 10.28
CA GLU A 231 3.25 -22.44 9.28
C GLU A 231 2.74 -21.56 8.13
N LEU A 232 2.20 -20.39 8.48
CA LEU A 232 1.70 -19.44 7.49
C LEU A 232 2.84 -18.82 6.66
N LEU A 233 3.99 -18.55 7.29
CA LEU A 233 5.20 -18.09 6.60
C LEU A 233 5.71 -19.14 5.61
N ASN A 234 5.78 -20.41 6.01
CA ASN A 234 6.15 -21.52 5.12
C ASN A 234 5.16 -21.67 3.95
N HIS A 235 3.85 -21.52 4.22
CA HIS A 235 2.81 -21.56 3.20
C HIS A 235 2.90 -20.40 2.19
N ALA A 236 3.21 -19.20 2.66
CA ALA A 236 3.46 -18.06 1.78
C ALA A 236 4.74 -18.23 0.95
N LYS A 237 5.80 -18.74 1.58
CA LYS A 237 7.09 -19.03 0.93
C LYS A 237 6.94 -20.06 -0.20
N SER A 238 6.14 -21.12 -0.01
CA SER A 238 5.90 -22.12 -1.07
C SER A 238 5.21 -21.53 -2.31
N LYS A 239 4.58 -20.36 -2.17
CA LYS A 239 3.93 -19.60 -3.25
C LYS A 239 4.71 -18.37 -3.70
N ASN A 240 5.96 -18.22 -3.25
CA ASN A 240 6.81 -17.06 -3.51
C ASN A 240 6.18 -15.71 -3.11
N ILE A 241 5.46 -15.69 -1.98
CA ILE A 241 4.86 -14.48 -1.41
C ILE A 241 5.71 -13.98 -0.25
N PHE A 242 6.08 -12.70 -0.28
CA PHE A 242 6.87 -12.05 0.77
C PHE A 242 5.94 -11.38 1.77
N ILE A 243 6.05 -11.74 3.05
CA ILE A 243 5.20 -11.16 4.11
C ILE A 243 5.96 -10.06 4.85
N TYR A 244 5.27 -8.94 5.06
CA TYR A 244 5.70 -7.80 5.87
C TYR A 244 4.77 -7.66 7.07
N ALA A 245 5.32 -7.69 8.28
CA ALA A 245 4.58 -7.52 9.52
C ALA A 245 4.91 -6.17 10.16
N LYS A 246 3.92 -5.52 10.78
CA LYS A 246 4.11 -4.28 11.54
C LYS A 246 4.89 -4.56 12.81
N LYS A 247 5.99 -3.82 13.00
CA LYS A 247 6.82 -3.79 14.20
C LYS A 247 7.02 -2.33 14.61
N GLY A 248 6.35 -1.92 15.69
CA GLY A 248 6.24 -0.52 16.07
C GLY A 248 5.49 0.28 14.99
N LEU A 249 6.12 1.35 14.50
CA LEU A 249 5.56 2.23 13.45
C LEU A 249 5.92 1.79 12.02
N SER A 250 6.72 0.73 11.87
CA SER A 250 7.27 0.30 10.58
C SER A 250 6.82 -1.10 10.20
N PHE A 251 6.76 -1.39 8.91
CA PHE A 251 6.61 -2.77 8.42
C PHE A 251 7.99 -3.37 8.13
N GLN A 252 8.17 -4.64 8.46
CA GLN A 252 9.42 -5.36 8.27
C GLN A 252 9.14 -6.72 7.62
N TYR A 253 10.01 -7.12 6.70
CA TYR A 253 9.97 -8.45 6.10
C TYR A 253 10.13 -9.52 7.19
N VAL A 254 9.26 -10.53 7.18
CA VAL A 254 9.29 -11.68 8.09
C VAL A 254 9.55 -12.96 7.30
N LEU A 255 10.55 -13.73 7.75
CA LEU A 255 11.02 -14.98 7.17
C LEU A 255 10.35 -16.20 7.80
#